data_AF-A0A4R8SKA3-F1
#
_entry.id   AF-A0A4R8SKA3-F1
#
_cell.length_a   1.000
_cell.length_b   1.000
_cell.length_c   1.000
_cell.angle_alpha   90.00
_cell.angle_beta   90.00
_cell.angle_gamma   90.00
#
_symmetry.space_group_name_H-M   'P 1'
#
loop_
_entity.id
_entity.type
_entity.pdbx_description
1 polymer ?
#
loop_
_entity_poly.entity_id
_entity_poly.type
_entity_poly.pdbx_seq_one_letter_code
_entity_poly.pdbx_strand_id
1 'polypeptide(L)'
;MGLSVPHSLDLVFTVVLVVASLLGWRLGTLGSIMSFVGLGLGAVSGTLLAPHLVGTISGTNTRFLASLTLIAALAVVGQVAGIVLGQTWRSRVQHRSTRLKDSAIGLLLHVAVVLIAVWTLLTPASDADHSRLAVALRESPLLSQVNKWAPPVLKEVPGDVARLLNHADTAEAAQPSPNADVPVLPPDPDLRFSAAVPKSEPSVVKINAVAHQCLKSLEGSGFVVAPQRVMSNAHVVAGTDRVTVESSGRTLEATVISYDPEMDLSILDVPGLTAPPLPLTDKPGKTGDNAIILGYPGGGNYAATPARIREIFAHNGPDIYESKSVTRQMYSLRGTVRQGNSGGPLIDATGRVLGIVFGAAKNGTETGYALTANEIRNQITSTAASQPADTGSCTTSGH
;
A
#
# COMPACT_ATOMS: atom_id res chain seq x y z
N MET A 1 -22.48 13.41 -26.00
CA MET A 1 -23.28 12.69 -24.98
C MET A 1 -22.34 11.81 -24.19
N GLY A 2 -21.76 12.35 -23.11
CA GLY A 2 -20.87 11.60 -22.22
C GLY A 2 -21.69 10.88 -21.17
N LEU A 3 -21.75 9.55 -21.23
CA LEU A 3 -22.23 8.74 -20.12
C LEU A 3 -21.26 8.95 -18.95
N SER A 4 -21.77 9.38 -17.80
CA SER A 4 -20.98 9.50 -16.58
C SER A 4 -20.46 8.11 -16.18
N VAL A 5 -19.17 8.06 -15.81
CA VAL A 5 -18.41 6.86 -15.37
C VAL A 5 -19.20 5.85 -14.50
N PRO A 6 -20.05 6.26 -13.52
CA PRO A 6 -20.88 5.30 -12.78
C PRO A 6 -21.79 4.43 -13.66
N HIS A 7 -22.39 4.98 -14.72
CA HIS A 7 -23.30 4.23 -15.60
C HIS A 7 -22.58 3.19 -16.47
N SER A 8 -21.32 3.45 -16.83
CA SER A 8 -20.55 2.47 -17.63
C SER A 8 -20.13 1.24 -16.81
N LEU A 9 -19.84 1.43 -15.52
CA LEU A 9 -19.46 0.34 -14.62
C LEU A 9 -20.67 -0.57 -14.33
N ASP A 10 -21.82 0.03 -14.03
CA ASP A 10 -23.07 -0.70 -13.79
C ASP A 10 -23.54 -1.46 -15.05
N LEU A 11 -23.31 -0.91 -16.25
CA LEU A 11 -23.58 -1.60 -17.50
C LEU A 11 -22.71 -2.86 -17.66
N VAL A 12 -21.41 -2.76 -17.35
CA VAL A 12 -20.50 -3.92 -17.39
C VAL A 12 -20.95 -5.00 -16.40
N PHE A 13 -21.28 -4.63 -15.16
CA PHE A 13 -21.80 -5.59 -14.19
C PHE A 13 -23.10 -6.25 -14.64
N THR A 14 -24.01 -5.46 -15.21
CA THR A 14 -25.28 -5.98 -15.73
C THR A 14 -25.04 -7.01 -16.84
N VAL A 15 -24.15 -6.71 -17.79
CA VAL A 15 -23.78 -7.66 -18.87
C VAL A 15 -23.17 -8.93 -18.30
N VAL A 16 -22.23 -8.80 -17.36
CA VAL A 16 -21.58 -9.94 -16.70
C VAL A 16 -22.60 -10.80 -15.94
N LEU A 17 -23.54 -10.20 -15.22
CA LEU A 17 -24.60 -10.90 -14.51
C LEU A 17 -25.59 -11.60 -15.45
N VAL A 18 -25.92 -11.00 -16.60
CA VAL A 18 -26.77 -11.62 -17.62
C VAL A 18 -26.07 -12.85 -18.21
N VAL A 19 -24.78 -12.74 -18.57
CA VAL A 19 -24.00 -13.87 -19.08
C VAL A 19 -23.92 -14.99 -18.03
N ALA A 20 -23.61 -14.65 -16.77
CA ALA A 20 -23.57 -15.60 -15.67
C ALA A 20 -24.92 -16.31 -15.46
N SER A 21 -26.02 -15.56 -15.58
CA SER A 21 -27.38 -16.10 -15.47
C SER A 21 -27.70 -17.09 -16.58
N LEU A 22 -27.33 -16.77 -17.83
CA LEU A 22 -27.53 -17.65 -18.99
C LEU A 22 -26.68 -18.92 -18.87
N LEU A 23 -25.44 -18.81 -18.40
CA LEU A 23 -24.55 -19.94 -18.18
C LEU A 23 -25.09 -20.85 -17.06
N GLY A 24 -25.43 -20.29 -15.90
CA GLY A 24 -25.96 -21.05 -14.78
C GLY A 24 -27.29 -21.74 -15.10
N TRP A 25 -28.17 -21.08 -15.88
CA TRP A 25 -29.42 -21.68 -16.34
C TRP A 25 -29.20 -22.89 -17.26
N ARG A 26 -28.23 -22.79 -18.18
CA ARG A 26 -27.88 -23.87 -19.12
C ARG A 26 -27.20 -25.05 -18.43
N LEU A 27 -26.35 -24.78 -17.44
CA LEU A 27 -25.59 -25.77 -16.69
C LEU A 27 -26.42 -26.46 -15.60
N GLY A 28 -27.34 -25.72 -14.97
CA GLY A 28 -28.06 -26.06 -13.74
C GLY A 28 -27.15 -26.36 -12.56
N THR A 29 -27.69 -26.88 -11.45
CA THR A 29 -26.99 -26.92 -10.15
C THR A 29 -25.70 -27.71 -10.22
N LEU A 30 -25.77 -28.96 -10.67
CA LEU A 30 -24.61 -29.85 -10.63
C LEU A 30 -23.55 -29.46 -11.65
N GLY A 31 -23.97 -29.03 -12.85
CA GLY A 31 -23.07 -28.44 -13.84
C GLY A 31 -22.35 -27.21 -13.28
N SER A 32 -23.07 -26.38 -12.52
CA SER A 32 -22.49 -25.19 -11.87
C SER A 32 -21.48 -25.57 -10.80
N ILE A 33 -21.82 -26.46 -9.87
CA ILE A 33 -20.91 -26.92 -8.81
C ILE A 33 -19.63 -27.52 -9.41
N MET A 34 -19.78 -28.44 -10.37
CA MET A 34 -18.62 -29.07 -11.01
C MET A 34 -17.77 -28.07 -11.80
N SER A 35 -18.38 -27.06 -12.44
CA SER A 35 -17.63 -25.99 -13.10
C SER A 35 -16.78 -25.17 -12.14
N PHE A 36 -17.29 -24.87 -10.94
CA PHE A 36 -16.55 -24.12 -9.92
C PHE A 36 -15.44 -24.95 -9.26
N VAL A 37 -15.71 -26.24 -9.01
CA VAL A 37 -14.67 -27.18 -8.56
C VAL A 37 -13.55 -27.26 -9.60
N GLY A 38 -13.92 -27.39 -10.87
CA GLY A 38 -12.99 -27.40 -12.00
C GLY A 38 -12.15 -26.12 -12.08
N LEU A 39 -12.79 -24.95 -11.97
CA LEU A 39 -12.12 -23.65 -11.97
C LEU A 39 -11.09 -23.56 -10.83
N GLY A 40 -11.49 -23.94 -9.61
CA GLY A 40 -10.61 -23.91 -8.43
C GLY A 40 -9.41 -24.84 -8.57
N LEU A 41 -9.63 -26.08 -9.01
CA LEU A 41 -8.55 -27.04 -9.27
C LEU A 41 -7.61 -26.56 -10.38
N GLY A 42 -8.15 -25.95 -11.44
CA GLY A 42 -7.37 -25.36 -12.52
C GLY A 42 -6.49 -24.21 -12.05
N ALA A 43 -7.04 -23.30 -11.23
CA ALA A 43 -6.29 -22.19 -10.66
C ALA A 43 -5.17 -22.67 -9.72
N VAL A 44 -5.46 -23.63 -8.82
CA VAL A 44 -4.46 -24.23 -7.91
C VAL A 44 -3.38 -24.98 -8.68
N SER A 45 -3.75 -25.72 -9.73
CA SER A 45 -2.77 -26.37 -10.60
C SER A 45 -1.87 -25.34 -11.28
N GLY A 46 -2.44 -24.22 -11.73
CA GLY A 46 -1.69 -23.13 -12.33
C GLY A 46 -0.69 -22.47 -11.38
N THR A 47 -1.07 -22.25 -10.12
CA THR A 47 -0.15 -21.66 -9.13
C THR A 47 0.99 -22.63 -8.79
N LEU A 48 0.72 -23.94 -8.71
CA LEU A 48 1.74 -24.96 -8.48
C LEU A 48 2.69 -25.14 -9.68
N LEU A 49 2.18 -25.00 -10.91
CA LEU A 49 2.98 -25.19 -12.13
C LEU A 49 3.73 -23.93 -12.59
N ALA A 50 3.26 -22.73 -12.21
CA ALA A 50 3.86 -21.47 -12.65
C ALA A 50 5.37 -21.34 -12.34
N PRO A 51 5.88 -21.69 -11.14
CA PRO A 51 7.31 -21.63 -10.86
C PRO A 51 8.16 -22.51 -11.77
N HIS A 52 7.61 -23.67 -12.19
CA HIS A 52 8.33 -24.64 -13.01
C HIS A 52 8.31 -24.30 -14.50
N LEU A 53 7.19 -23.76 -15.00
CA LEU A 53 7.00 -23.50 -16.43
C LEU A 53 7.45 -22.10 -16.85
N VAL A 54 7.35 -21.12 -15.95
CA VAL A 54 7.60 -19.70 -16.26
C VAL A 54 8.94 -19.22 -15.66
N GLY A 55 9.58 -20.03 -14.81
CA GLY A 55 10.84 -19.67 -14.15
C GLY A 55 12.00 -19.36 -15.09
N THR A 56 11.97 -19.86 -16.32
CA THR A 56 13.00 -19.63 -17.36
C THR A 56 12.82 -18.32 -18.13
N ILE A 57 11.71 -17.61 -17.95
CA ILE A 57 11.45 -16.33 -18.64
C ILE A 57 12.21 -15.20 -17.92
N SER A 58 12.97 -14.43 -18.69
CA SER A 58 13.68 -13.22 -18.23
C SER A 58 12.73 -12.01 -18.18
N GLY A 59 12.85 -11.21 -17.11
CA GLY A 59 12.04 -10.01 -16.87
C GLY A 59 10.91 -10.25 -15.86
N THR A 60 10.81 -9.40 -14.84
CA THR A 60 9.81 -9.52 -13.76
C THR A 60 8.40 -9.37 -14.29
N ASN A 61 8.15 -8.33 -15.10
CA ASN A 61 6.82 -8.03 -15.64
C ASN A 61 6.34 -9.11 -16.62
N THR A 62 7.23 -9.60 -17.48
CA THR A 62 6.92 -10.68 -18.44
C THR A 62 6.68 -12.00 -17.74
N ARG A 63 7.46 -12.33 -16.71
CA ARG A 63 7.25 -13.53 -15.89
C ARG A 63 5.94 -13.46 -15.11
N PHE A 64 5.61 -12.31 -14.53
CA PHE A 64 4.35 -12.08 -13.84
C PHE A 64 3.15 -12.25 -14.78
N LEU A 65 3.17 -11.56 -15.93
CA LEU A 65 2.12 -11.66 -16.94
C LEU A 65 1.97 -13.09 -17.48
N ALA A 66 3.09 -13.78 -17.72
CA ALA A 66 3.07 -15.17 -18.17
C ALA A 66 2.52 -16.11 -17.10
N SER A 67 2.83 -15.88 -15.81
CA SER A 67 2.28 -16.65 -14.69
C SER A 67 0.78 -16.43 -14.55
N LEU A 68 0.32 -15.17 -14.63
CA LEU A 68 -1.10 -14.83 -14.61
C LEU A 68 -1.85 -15.48 -15.78
N THR A 69 -1.26 -15.43 -16.97
CA THR A 69 -1.84 -16.04 -18.19
C THR A 69 -1.94 -17.56 -18.05
N LEU A 70 -0.91 -18.22 -17.51
CA LEU A 70 -0.90 -19.66 -17.28
C LEU A 70 -1.97 -20.08 -16.27
N ILE A 71 -2.10 -19.35 -15.15
CA ILE A 71 -3.12 -19.60 -14.13
C ILE A 71 -4.52 -19.43 -14.73
N ALA A 72 -4.75 -18.36 -15.48
CA ALA A 72 -6.03 -18.11 -16.15
C ALA A 72 -6.37 -19.22 -17.17
N ALA A 73 -5.39 -19.65 -17.98
CA ALA A 73 -5.59 -20.71 -18.96
C ALA A 73 -5.97 -22.04 -18.28
N LEU A 74 -5.26 -22.44 -17.22
CA LEU A 74 -5.55 -23.69 -16.49
C LEU A 74 -6.88 -23.63 -15.73
N ALA A 75 -7.24 -22.47 -15.18
CA ALA A 75 -8.56 -22.24 -14.58
C ALA A 75 -9.68 -22.45 -15.61
N VAL A 76 -9.55 -21.89 -16.82
CA VAL A 76 -10.53 -22.09 -17.91
C VAL A 76 -10.62 -23.56 -18.33
N VAL A 77 -9.50 -24.24 -18.49
CA VAL A 77 -9.48 -25.68 -18.82
C VAL A 77 -10.18 -26.51 -17.74
N GLY A 78 -9.86 -26.25 -16.48
CA GLY A 78 -10.50 -26.92 -15.35
C GLY A 78 -12.01 -26.66 -15.31
N GLN A 79 -12.44 -25.42 -15.53
CA GLN A 79 -13.85 -25.06 -15.59
C GLN A 79 -14.59 -25.80 -16.70
N VAL A 80 -14.03 -25.86 -17.91
CA VAL A 80 -14.61 -26.60 -19.05
C VAL A 80 -14.70 -28.10 -18.74
N ALA A 81 -13.66 -28.69 -18.15
CA ALA A 81 -13.69 -30.10 -17.73
C ALA A 81 -14.80 -30.36 -16.70
N GLY A 82 -14.95 -29.46 -15.71
CA GLY A 82 -16.02 -29.50 -14.72
C GLY A 82 -17.42 -29.42 -15.35
N ILE A 83 -17.61 -28.57 -16.36
CA ILE A 83 -18.86 -28.46 -17.11
C ILE A 83 -19.20 -29.78 -17.81
N VAL A 84 -18.24 -30.37 -18.53
CA VAL A 84 -18.44 -31.63 -19.25
C VAL A 84 -18.82 -32.76 -18.29
N LEU A 85 -18.10 -32.87 -17.16
CA LEU A 85 -18.40 -33.85 -16.12
C LEU A 85 -19.78 -33.62 -15.50
N GLY A 86 -20.15 -32.37 -15.21
CA GLY A 86 -21.48 -32.05 -14.68
C GLY A 86 -22.63 -32.33 -15.65
N GLN A 87 -22.40 -32.16 -16.95
CA GLN A 87 -23.42 -32.42 -17.99
C GLN A 87 -23.69 -33.92 -18.18
N THR A 88 -22.66 -34.76 -18.07
CA THR A 88 -22.85 -36.23 -18.17
C THR A 88 -23.78 -36.74 -17.06
N TRP A 89 -23.69 -36.20 -15.85
CA TRP A 89 -24.57 -36.56 -14.75
C TRP A 89 -25.98 -35.97 -14.87
N ARG A 90 -26.11 -34.74 -15.40
CA ARG A 90 -27.40 -34.07 -15.67
C ARG A 90 -28.32 -34.88 -16.60
N SER A 91 -27.75 -35.70 -17.49
CA SER A 91 -28.51 -36.54 -18.43
C SER A 91 -29.39 -37.62 -17.76
N ARG A 92 -29.16 -37.93 -16.47
CA ARG A 92 -29.92 -38.94 -15.71
C ARG A 92 -31.21 -38.41 -15.08
N VAL A 93 -31.45 -37.10 -15.07
CA VAL A 93 -32.66 -36.49 -14.48
C VAL A 93 -33.69 -36.22 -15.58
N GLN A 94 -34.74 -37.04 -15.64
CA GLN A 94 -35.68 -37.06 -16.78
C GLN A 94 -36.96 -36.21 -16.59
N HIS A 95 -37.29 -35.74 -15.38
CA HIS A 95 -38.54 -35.00 -15.13
C HIS A 95 -38.44 -33.49 -15.43
N ARG A 96 -39.42 -32.96 -16.18
CA ARG A 96 -39.47 -31.55 -16.63
C ARG A 96 -39.52 -30.53 -15.48
N SER A 97 -40.22 -30.85 -14.39
CA SER A 97 -40.35 -29.98 -13.20
C SER A 97 -39.07 -29.91 -12.37
N THR A 98 -38.35 -31.02 -12.21
CA THR A 98 -37.07 -31.04 -11.51
C THR A 98 -35.98 -30.34 -12.30
N ARG A 99 -36.05 -30.38 -13.64
CA ARG A 99 -35.12 -29.66 -14.53
C ARG A 99 -35.22 -28.14 -14.42
N LEU A 100 -36.44 -27.60 -14.26
CA LEU A 100 -36.67 -26.16 -14.07
C LEU A 100 -36.11 -25.68 -12.72
N LYS A 101 -36.38 -26.43 -11.64
CA LYS A 101 -35.84 -26.12 -10.30
C LYS A 101 -34.31 -26.16 -10.32
N ASP A 102 -33.72 -27.16 -10.95
CA ASP A 102 -32.28 -27.34 -11.06
C ASP A 102 -31.60 -26.25 -11.91
N SER A 103 -32.23 -25.82 -13.01
CA SER A 103 -31.74 -24.67 -13.79
C SER A 103 -31.85 -23.35 -13.03
N ALA A 104 -32.93 -23.14 -12.25
CA ALA A 104 -33.08 -21.97 -11.41
C ALA A 104 -32.01 -21.90 -10.31
N ILE A 105 -31.73 -23.03 -9.65
CA ILE A 105 -30.68 -23.11 -8.63
C ILE A 105 -29.28 -22.91 -9.24
N GLY A 106 -29.01 -23.48 -10.43
CA GLY A 106 -27.76 -23.26 -11.15
C GLY A 106 -27.51 -21.79 -11.55
N LEU A 107 -28.57 -21.08 -11.97
CA LEU A 107 -28.53 -19.64 -12.20
C LEU A 107 -28.15 -18.88 -10.93
N LEU A 108 -28.84 -19.16 -9.82
CA LEU A 108 -28.58 -18.49 -8.54
C LEU A 108 -27.14 -18.71 -8.07
N LEU A 109 -26.61 -19.92 -8.21
CA LEU A 109 -25.22 -20.25 -7.88
C LEU A 109 -24.22 -19.44 -8.71
N HIS A 110 -24.43 -19.34 -10.03
CA HIS A 110 -23.53 -18.55 -10.89
C HIS A 110 -23.56 -17.07 -10.59
N VAL A 111 -24.76 -16.51 -10.38
CA VAL A 111 -24.92 -15.11 -9.99
C VAL A 111 -24.23 -14.85 -8.66
N ALA A 112 -24.40 -15.72 -7.66
CA ALA A 112 -23.78 -15.58 -6.35
C ALA A 112 -22.23 -15.61 -6.44
N VAL A 113 -21.66 -16.56 -7.18
CA VAL A 113 -20.19 -16.65 -7.31
C VAL A 113 -19.61 -15.43 -8.02
N VAL A 114 -20.26 -14.97 -9.09
CA VAL A 114 -19.81 -13.77 -9.82
C VAL A 114 -19.89 -12.53 -8.95
N LEU A 115 -20.96 -12.35 -8.17
CA LEU A 115 -21.07 -11.24 -7.22
C LEU A 115 -19.97 -11.29 -6.15
N ILE A 116 -19.66 -12.48 -5.62
CA ILE A 116 -18.57 -12.66 -4.66
C ILE A 116 -17.22 -12.34 -5.31
N ALA A 117 -16.93 -12.84 -6.51
CA ALA A 117 -15.68 -12.59 -7.20
C ALA A 117 -15.47 -11.09 -7.51
N VAL A 118 -16.52 -10.44 -8.02
CA VAL A 118 -16.53 -8.99 -8.29
C VAL A 118 -16.30 -8.21 -7.00
N TRP A 119 -16.99 -8.56 -5.92
CA TRP A 119 -16.82 -7.92 -4.62
C TRP A 119 -15.39 -8.11 -4.07
N THR A 120 -14.84 -9.32 -4.11
CA THR A 120 -13.47 -9.62 -3.66
C THR A 120 -12.42 -8.84 -4.43
N LEU A 121 -12.57 -8.70 -5.75
CA LEU A 121 -11.59 -8.02 -6.59
C LEU A 121 -11.69 -6.49 -6.52
N LEU A 122 -12.89 -5.95 -6.32
CA LEU A 122 -13.13 -4.51 -6.38
C LEU A 122 -13.11 -3.80 -5.03
N THR A 123 -13.30 -4.52 -3.93
CA THR A 123 -13.19 -3.92 -2.58
C THR A 123 -11.79 -3.34 -2.34
N PRO A 124 -10.68 -4.04 -2.64
CA PRO A 124 -9.34 -3.47 -2.53
C PRO A 124 -9.15 -2.21 -3.39
N ALA A 125 -9.75 -2.19 -4.58
CA ALA A 125 -9.72 -1.06 -5.50
C ALA A 125 -10.58 0.13 -5.03
N SER A 126 -11.57 -0.11 -4.18
CA SER A 126 -12.36 0.96 -3.54
C SER A 126 -11.65 1.61 -2.35
N ASP A 127 -10.70 0.89 -1.74
CA ASP A 127 -9.82 1.41 -0.68
C ASP A 127 -8.57 2.08 -1.27
N ALA A 128 -8.22 1.79 -2.53
CA ALA A 128 -7.16 2.46 -3.27
C ALA A 128 -7.47 3.96 -3.49
N ASP A 129 -6.45 4.79 -3.32
CA ASP A 129 -6.60 6.25 -3.22
C ASP A 129 -7.29 6.90 -4.43
N HIS A 130 -8.37 7.65 -4.14
CA HIS A 130 -9.06 8.71 -4.89
C HIS A 130 -9.11 8.68 -6.44
N SER A 131 -9.01 7.52 -7.08
CA SER A 131 -9.32 7.40 -8.51
C SER A 131 -10.83 7.64 -8.74
N ARG A 132 -11.21 8.20 -9.91
CA ARG A 132 -12.63 8.32 -10.31
C ARG A 132 -13.35 6.96 -10.29
N LEU A 133 -12.60 5.88 -10.42
CA LEU A 133 -13.07 4.50 -10.31
C LEU A 133 -13.38 4.14 -8.85
N ALA A 134 -12.54 4.51 -7.89
CA ALA A 134 -12.75 4.25 -6.46
C ALA A 134 -13.99 4.96 -5.91
N VAL A 135 -14.24 6.22 -6.32
CA VAL A 135 -15.47 6.96 -5.96
C VAL A 135 -16.71 6.27 -6.56
N ALA A 136 -16.66 5.88 -7.84
CA ALA A 136 -17.76 5.15 -8.49
C ALA A 136 -18.01 3.77 -7.86
N LEU A 137 -16.97 3.11 -7.35
CA LEU A 137 -17.08 1.82 -6.63
C LEU A 137 -17.65 1.99 -5.22
N ARG A 138 -17.26 3.03 -4.47
CA ARG A 138 -17.79 3.34 -3.13
C ARG A 138 -19.28 3.69 -3.15
N GLU A 139 -19.73 4.37 -4.21
CA GLU A 139 -21.14 4.73 -4.41
C GLU A 139 -21.98 3.59 -5.01
N SER A 140 -21.37 2.44 -5.34
CA SER A 140 -22.10 1.33 -5.97
C SER A 140 -23.11 0.68 -5.01
N PRO A 141 -24.42 0.69 -5.35
CA PRO A 141 -25.45 0.02 -4.56
C PRO A 141 -25.24 -1.50 -4.50
N LEU A 142 -24.64 -2.10 -5.55
CA LEU A 142 -24.40 -3.53 -5.63
C LEU A 142 -23.32 -3.97 -4.63
N LEU A 143 -22.21 -3.26 -4.54
CA LEU A 143 -21.11 -3.62 -3.63
C LEU A 143 -21.51 -3.43 -2.16
N SER A 144 -22.25 -2.38 -1.84
CA SER A 144 -22.76 -2.16 -0.48
C SER A 144 -23.76 -3.24 -0.05
N GLN A 145 -24.64 -3.69 -0.95
CA GLN A 145 -25.56 -4.79 -0.67
C GLN A 145 -24.81 -6.11 -0.49
N VAL A 146 -23.88 -6.47 -1.39
CA VAL A 146 -23.11 -7.72 -1.28
C VAL A 146 -22.33 -7.76 0.04
N ASN A 147 -21.66 -6.68 0.42
CA ASN A 147 -20.92 -6.58 1.68
C ASN A 147 -21.83 -6.74 2.92
N LYS A 148 -23.06 -6.20 2.87
CA LYS A 148 -24.06 -6.32 3.95
C LYS A 148 -24.48 -7.77 4.18
N TRP A 149 -24.68 -8.54 3.11
CA TRP A 149 -25.18 -9.92 3.16
C TRP A 149 -24.08 -10.99 3.20
N ALA A 150 -22.81 -10.61 3.04
CA ALA A 150 -21.68 -11.54 3.08
C ALA A 150 -21.55 -12.23 4.47
N PRO A 151 -21.36 -13.56 4.52
CA PRO A 151 -21.02 -14.28 5.74
C PRO A 151 -19.70 -13.77 6.36
N PRO A 152 -19.53 -13.82 7.70
CA PRO A 152 -18.31 -13.33 8.37
C PRO A 152 -17.01 -13.91 7.78
N VAL A 153 -17.01 -15.20 7.45
CA VAL A 153 -15.85 -15.92 6.88
C VAL A 153 -15.39 -15.32 5.54
N LEU A 154 -16.31 -14.75 4.75
CA LEU A 154 -15.97 -14.17 3.44
C LEU A 154 -15.56 -12.69 3.50
N LYS A 155 -15.72 -12.01 4.64
CA LYS A 155 -15.36 -10.60 4.80
C LYS A 155 -13.86 -10.34 4.89
N GLU A 156 -13.07 -11.35 5.22
CA GLU A 156 -11.60 -11.25 5.31
C GLU A 156 -10.91 -11.46 3.95
N VAL A 157 -11.56 -12.20 3.03
CA VAL A 157 -11.01 -12.60 1.72
C VAL A 157 -10.58 -11.42 0.84
N PRO A 158 -11.33 -10.29 0.74
CA PRO A 158 -10.87 -9.15 -0.05
C PRO A 158 -9.57 -8.55 0.47
N GLY A 159 -9.38 -8.48 1.80
CA GLY A 159 -8.15 -8.00 2.42
C GLY A 159 -6.95 -8.93 2.17
N ASP A 160 -7.17 -10.24 2.14
CA ASP A 160 -6.14 -11.22 1.77
C ASP A 160 -5.69 -11.05 0.32
N VAL A 161 -6.64 -10.88 -0.60
CA VAL A 161 -6.35 -10.65 -2.02
C VAL A 161 -5.64 -9.31 -2.21
N ALA A 162 -6.05 -8.26 -1.50
CA ALA A 162 -5.37 -6.96 -1.51
C ALA A 162 -3.90 -7.09 -1.09
N ARG A 163 -3.63 -7.86 -0.03
CA ARG A 163 -2.27 -8.13 0.42
C ARG A 163 -1.46 -8.83 -0.67
N LEU A 164 -2.00 -9.86 -1.30
CA LEU A 164 -1.30 -10.59 -2.37
C LEU A 164 -1.02 -9.72 -3.62
N LEU A 165 -1.96 -8.87 -4.01
CA LEU A 165 -1.79 -7.94 -5.13
C LEU A 165 -0.75 -6.87 -4.80
N ASN A 166 -0.79 -6.30 -3.60
CA ASN A 166 0.22 -5.33 -3.16
C ASN A 166 1.61 -5.97 -3.00
N HIS A 167 1.69 -7.27 -2.71
CA HIS A 167 2.98 -7.99 -2.71
C HIS A 167 3.50 -8.24 -4.14
N ALA A 168 2.61 -8.36 -5.14
CA ALA A 168 3.01 -8.53 -6.54
C ALA A 168 3.64 -7.26 -7.14
N ASP A 169 3.19 -6.07 -6.71
CA ASP A 169 3.84 -4.80 -7.06
C ASP A 169 5.15 -4.56 -6.29
N THR A 170 5.44 -5.34 -5.24
CA THR A 170 6.72 -5.27 -4.50
C THR A 170 7.78 -6.28 -4.95
N ALA A 171 7.51 -7.08 -6.00
CA ALA A 171 8.47 -8.03 -6.57
C ALA A 171 9.59 -7.36 -7.39
N GLU A 172 9.86 -6.09 -7.15
CA GLU A 172 11.02 -5.37 -7.65
C GLU A 172 12.22 -5.74 -6.79
N ALA A 173 12.93 -6.79 -7.23
CA ALA A 173 14.22 -7.29 -6.77
C ALA A 173 14.50 -7.15 -5.26
N ALA A 174 14.68 -8.29 -4.59
CA ALA A 174 15.35 -8.36 -3.29
C ALA A 174 16.78 -7.81 -3.41
N GLN A 175 16.90 -6.48 -3.52
CA GLN A 175 18.11 -5.73 -3.31
C GLN A 175 18.51 -6.05 -1.87
N PRO A 176 19.76 -6.48 -1.62
CA PRO A 176 20.22 -6.71 -0.27
C PRO A 176 19.97 -5.45 0.54
N SER A 177 19.10 -5.56 1.54
CA SER A 177 18.78 -4.45 2.44
C SER A 177 20.06 -4.17 3.23
N PRO A 178 20.73 -3.03 3.00
CA PRO A 178 22.05 -2.78 3.56
C PRO A 178 21.98 -2.85 5.09
N ASN A 179 22.91 -3.60 5.67
CA ASN A 179 23.13 -3.69 7.12
C ASN A 179 21.88 -4.07 7.93
N ALA A 180 21.00 -4.90 7.34
CA ALA A 180 19.82 -5.46 8.01
C ALA A 180 20.18 -6.53 9.06
N ASP A 181 21.33 -7.20 8.91
CA ASP A 181 21.72 -8.38 9.69
C ASP A 181 22.60 -8.08 10.92
N VAL A 182 22.97 -6.81 11.14
CA VAL A 182 23.79 -6.42 12.30
C VAL A 182 23.04 -6.78 13.59
N PRO A 183 23.56 -7.71 14.43
CA PRO A 183 22.80 -8.27 15.53
C PRO A 183 22.68 -7.26 16.68
N VAL A 184 21.44 -6.91 17.02
CA VAL A 184 21.10 -6.10 18.20
C VAL A 184 19.90 -6.68 18.92
N LEU A 185 19.78 -6.38 20.22
CA LEU A 185 18.63 -6.77 21.03
C LEU A 185 17.32 -6.24 20.42
N PRO A 186 16.18 -6.90 20.66
CA PRO A 186 14.88 -6.33 20.30
C PRO A 186 14.70 -4.91 20.87
N PRO A 187 13.92 -4.04 20.22
CA PRO A 187 13.53 -2.76 20.79
C PRO A 187 12.82 -2.96 22.14
N ASP A 188 13.08 -2.05 23.07
CA ASP A 188 12.41 -2.07 24.37
C ASP A 188 10.96 -1.55 24.20
N PRO A 189 9.93 -2.38 24.46
CA PRO A 189 8.55 -1.99 24.25
C PRO A 189 8.09 -0.83 25.15
N ASP A 190 8.75 -0.62 26.30
CA ASP A 190 8.36 0.41 27.27
C ASP A 190 8.73 1.83 26.80
N LEU A 191 9.61 1.95 25.81
CA LEU A 191 10.01 3.24 25.24
C LEU A 191 8.82 4.04 24.67
N ARG A 192 7.77 3.36 24.20
CA ARG A 192 6.54 4.02 23.71
C ARG A 192 5.80 4.80 24.79
N PHE A 193 6.07 4.51 26.06
CA PHE A 193 5.52 5.19 27.23
C PHE A 193 6.53 6.11 27.92
N SER A 194 7.70 6.31 27.32
CA SER A 194 8.73 7.19 27.87
C SER A 194 8.27 8.65 27.87
N ALA A 195 8.80 9.46 28.80
CA ALA A 195 8.48 10.88 28.89
C ALA A 195 8.83 11.69 27.63
N ALA A 196 9.71 11.16 26.77
CA ALA A 196 10.07 11.78 25.51
C ALA A 196 8.91 11.80 24.50
N VAL A 197 8.03 10.79 24.51
CA VAL A 197 6.91 10.65 23.57
C VAL A 197 5.90 11.79 23.70
N PRO A 198 5.20 11.98 24.85
CA PRO A 198 4.21 13.05 24.98
C PRO A 198 4.82 14.45 24.89
N LYS A 199 6.11 14.60 25.18
CA LYS A 199 6.84 15.87 25.00
C LYS A 199 7.08 16.19 23.51
N SER A 200 7.26 15.18 22.67
CA SER A 200 7.59 15.34 21.25
C SER A 200 6.38 15.28 20.34
N GLU A 201 5.31 14.56 20.74
CA GLU A 201 4.08 14.36 19.97
C GLU A 201 3.49 15.65 19.37
N PRO A 202 3.36 16.79 20.10
CA PRO A 202 2.79 18.01 19.52
C PRO A 202 3.58 18.56 18.32
N SER A 203 4.86 18.22 18.23
CA SER A 203 5.78 18.66 17.18
C SER A 203 5.89 17.67 16.02
N VAL A 204 5.13 16.56 16.04
CA VAL A 204 5.07 15.57 14.97
C VAL A 204 3.72 15.67 14.27
N VAL A 205 3.74 15.83 12.96
CA VAL A 205 2.56 16.20 12.17
C VAL A 205 2.29 15.19 11.07
N LYS A 206 1.01 15.00 10.73
CA LYS A 206 0.62 14.20 9.56
C LYS A 206 0.66 15.10 8.34
N ILE A 207 1.20 14.63 7.24
CA ILE A 207 1.22 15.34 5.97
C ILE A 207 0.29 14.62 5.01
N ASN A 208 -0.64 15.36 4.41
CA ASN A 208 -1.46 14.88 3.31
C ASN A 208 -1.16 15.77 2.10
N ALA A 209 -0.69 15.17 1.01
CA ALA A 209 -0.35 15.88 -0.21
C ALA A 209 -1.08 15.27 -1.41
N VAL A 210 -1.54 16.13 -2.31
CA VAL A 210 -2.26 15.74 -3.52
C VAL A 210 -1.39 16.08 -4.72
N ALA A 211 -1.20 15.11 -5.61
CA ALA A 211 -0.49 15.25 -6.86
C ALA A 211 -1.44 14.95 -8.01
N HIS A 212 -2.23 15.95 -8.44
CA HIS A 212 -3.25 15.75 -9.48
C HIS A 212 -2.66 15.23 -10.80
N GLN A 213 -1.49 15.72 -11.18
CA GLN A 213 -0.76 15.27 -12.37
C GLN A 213 -0.28 13.81 -12.29
N CYS A 214 -0.09 13.30 -11.07
CA CYS A 214 0.33 11.93 -10.83
C CYS A 214 -0.85 10.99 -10.57
N LEU A 215 -2.07 11.52 -10.45
CA LEU A 215 -3.26 10.79 -10.00
C LEU A 215 -3.01 10.06 -8.66
N LYS A 216 -2.25 10.70 -7.75
CA LYS A 216 -1.86 10.14 -6.46
C LYS A 216 -2.26 11.09 -5.31
N SER A 217 -2.67 10.48 -4.20
CA SER A 217 -2.65 11.10 -2.87
C SER A 217 -1.46 10.49 -2.13
N LEU A 218 -0.70 11.32 -1.42
CA LEU A 218 0.48 10.92 -0.67
C LEU A 218 0.25 11.28 0.79
N GLU A 219 0.56 10.33 1.67
CA GLU A 219 0.49 10.51 3.11
C GLU A 219 1.84 10.19 3.74
N GLY A 220 2.22 11.00 4.70
CA GLY A 220 3.49 10.85 5.41
C GLY A 220 3.47 11.52 6.76
N SER A 221 4.63 11.51 7.39
CA SER A 221 4.89 12.19 8.65
C SER A 221 5.84 13.35 8.41
N GLY A 222 5.82 14.31 9.33
CA GLY A 222 6.80 15.37 9.41
C GLY A 222 7.03 15.80 10.84
N PHE A 223 8.02 16.64 11.07
CA PHE A 223 8.23 17.24 12.38
C PHE A 223 8.73 18.67 12.30
N VAL A 224 8.43 19.44 13.34
CA VAL A 224 8.78 20.86 13.40
C VAL A 224 10.28 21.02 13.62
N VAL A 225 10.93 21.76 12.73
CA VAL A 225 12.38 22.05 12.77
C VAL A 225 12.70 23.51 13.04
N ALA A 226 11.74 24.41 12.78
CA ALA A 226 11.78 25.83 13.13
C ALA A 226 10.34 26.35 13.23
N PRO A 227 10.08 27.57 13.75
CA PRO A 227 8.73 28.13 13.79
C PRO A 227 8.05 28.07 12.43
N GLN A 228 6.88 27.43 12.36
CA GLN A 228 6.12 27.24 11.10
C GLN A 228 6.92 26.53 10.00
N ARG A 229 7.93 25.73 10.36
CA ARG A 229 8.73 24.93 9.42
C ARG A 229 8.66 23.47 9.80
N VAL A 230 8.15 22.66 8.88
CA VAL A 230 8.06 21.20 9.04
C VAL A 230 9.03 20.55 8.07
N MET A 231 9.87 19.65 8.57
CA MET A 231 10.68 18.78 7.74
C MET A 231 9.94 17.48 7.44
N SER A 232 10.10 16.97 6.22
CA SER A 232 9.64 15.65 5.79
C SER A 232 10.57 15.09 4.72
N ASN A 233 10.23 13.95 4.14
CA ASN A 233 10.90 13.46 2.94
C ASN A 233 10.43 14.21 1.69
N ALA A 234 11.25 14.20 0.63
CA ALA A 234 10.87 14.78 -0.65
C ALA A 234 9.80 13.91 -1.34
N HIS A 235 9.93 12.58 -1.29
CA HIS A 235 8.96 11.68 -1.90
C HIS A 235 7.54 11.80 -1.33
N VAL A 236 7.38 12.29 -0.09
CA VAL A 236 6.07 12.56 0.52
C VAL A 236 5.34 13.71 -0.18
N VAL A 237 6.08 14.62 -0.82
CA VAL A 237 5.52 15.80 -1.51
C VAL A 237 5.85 15.86 -3.01
N ALA A 238 6.45 14.80 -3.58
CA ALA A 238 6.89 14.77 -4.96
C ALA A 238 5.72 14.91 -5.96
N GLY A 239 5.86 15.84 -6.91
CA GLY A 239 4.85 16.12 -7.93
C GLY A 239 3.54 16.70 -7.40
N THR A 240 3.50 17.13 -6.14
CA THR A 240 2.28 17.64 -5.50
C THR A 240 2.04 19.11 -5.83
N ASP A 241 0.77 19.47 -5.96
CA ASP A 241 0.30 20.83 -6.18
C ASP A 241 -0.50 21.37 -4.98
N ARG A 242 -0.86 20.49 -4.02
CA ARG A 242 -1.49 20.88 -2.76
C ARG A 242 -0.93 20.05 -1.60
N VAL A 243 -0.51 20.71 -0.52
CA VAL A 243 0.00 20.05 0.69
C VAL A 243 -0.72 20.60 1.92
N THR A 244 -1.15 19.71 2.80
CA THR A 244 -1.75 20.06 4.10
C THR A 244 -1.07 19.31 5.22
N VAL A 245 -1.06 19.93 6.40
CA VAL A 245 -0.45 19.41 7.62
C VAL A 245 -1.51 19.32 8.70
N GLU A 246 -1.68 18.16 9.31
CA GLU A 246 -2.52 17.99 10.49
C GLU A 246 -1.67 18.05 11.75
N SER A 247 -2.03 18.97 12.65
CA SER A 247 -1.38 19.15 13.95
C SER A 247 -2.44 19.48 15.00
N SER A 248 -2.44 18.76 16.11
CA SER A 248 -3.36 18.99 17.25
C SER A 248 -4.84 19.04 16.82
N GLY A 249 -5.26 18.18 15.89
CA GLY A 249 -6.63 18.12 15.37
C GLY A 249 -7.02 19.26 14.42
N ARG A 250 -6.07 20.10 14.01
CA ARG A 250 -6.27 21.16 13.01
C ARG A 250 -5.56 20.80 11.71
N THR A 251 -6.20 21.05 10.58
CA THR A 251 -5.58 21.00 9.26
C THR A 251 -5.11 22.40 8.88
N LEU A 252 -3.85 22.51 8.48
CA LEU A 252 -3.20 23.73 8.04
C LEU A 252 -2.74 23.55 6.60
N GLU A 253 -2.90 24.58 5.76
CA GLU A 253 -2.28 24.61 4.44
C GLU A 253 -0.77 24.74 4.58
N ALA A 254 -0.03 24.09 3.68
CA ALA A 254 1.42 24.08 3.69
C ALA A 254 1.99 24.31 2.29
N THR A 255 3.12 25.00 2.22
CA THR A 255 3.84 25.28 0.98
C THR A 255 5.22 24.63 1.05
N VAL A 256 5.61 23.85 0.05
CA VAL A 256 6.98 23.33 -0.05
C VAL A 256 7.90 24.50 -0.37
N ILE A 257 8.88 24.79 0.50
CA ILE A 257 9.85 25.89 0.32
C ILE A 257 11.29 25.40 0.15
N SER A 258 11.54 24.12 0.44
CA SER A 258 12.78 23.43 0.10
C SER A 258 12.41 22.02 -0.37
N TYR A 259 13.03 21.60 -1.47
CA TYR A 259 12.84 20.28 -2.04
C TYR A 259 14.20 19.77 -2.53
N ASP A 260 14.68 18.71 -1.90
CA ASP A 260 15.93 18.04 -2.23
C ASP A 260 15.64 16.57 -2.57
N PRO A 261 15.50 16.24 -3.87
CA PRO A 261 15.26 14.86 -4.30
C PRO A 261 16.49 13.96 -4.16
N GLU A 262 17.69 14.55 -4.04
CA GLU A 262 18.93 13.80 -3.86
C GLU A 262 19.00 13.29 -2.42
N MET A 263 18.80 14.15 -1.44
CA MET A 263 18.80 13.72 -0.04
C MET A 263 17.47 13.13 0.41
N ASP A 264 16.44 13.18 -0.44
CA ASP A 264 15.05 12.84 -0.13
C ASP A 264 14.50 13.62 1.07
N LEU A 265 14.61 14.93 1.00
CA LEU A 265 14.23 15.81 2.09
C LEU A 265 13.46 17.03 1.57
N SER A 266 12.45 17.43 2.32
CA SER A 266 11.67 18.64 2.05
C SER A 266 11.47 19.47 3.31
N ILE A 267 11.28 20.78 3.12
CA ILE A 267 10.82 21.68 4.18
C ILE A 267 9.57 22.39 3.72
N LEU A 268 8.55 22.34 4.57
CA LEU A 268 7.26 22.97 4.40
C LEU A 268 7.17 24.24 5.25
N ASP A 269 6.71 25.34 4.65
CA ASP A 269 6.15 26.48 5.35
C ASP A 269 4.70 26.19 5.74
N VAL A 270 4.37 26.31 7.02
CA VAL A 270 3.04 25.96 7.56
C VAL A 270 2.51 27.14 8.39
N PRO A 271 1.94 28.18 7.75
CA PRO A 271 1.42 29.35 8.43
C PRO A 271 0.40 28.99 9.52
N GLY A 272 0.58 29.54 10.72
CA GLY A 272 -0.31 29.30 11.86
C GLY A 272 -0.01 28.03 12.67
N LEU A 273 1.05 27.29 12.33
CA LEU A 273 1.58 26.21 13.18
C LEU A 273 2.27 26.79 14.42
N THR A 274 1.83 26.35 15.60
CA THR A 274 2.32 26.86 16.91
C THR A 274 3.18 25.85 17.68
N ALA A 275 3.32 24.63 17.18
CA ALA A 275 4.10 23.59 17.83
C ALA A 275 5.60 23.97 17.86
N PRO A 276 6.33 23.66 18.95
CA PRO A 276 7.73 24.02 19.07
C PRO A 276 8.62 23.10 18.21
N PRO A 277 9.80 23.56 17.76
CA PRO A 277 10.76 22.70 17.08
C PRO A 277 11.29 21.57 17.97
N LEU A 278 11.53 20.40 17.37
CA LEU A 278 12.25 19.33 18.05
C LEU A 278 13.77 19.60 18.01
N PRO A 279 14.49 19.43 19.14
CA PRO A 279 15.94 19.61 19.17
C PRO A 279 16.64 18.46 18.44
N LEU A 280 17.59 18.77 17.56
CA LEU A 280 18.45 17.75 16.94
C LEU A 280 19.51 17.25 17.92
N THR A 281 19.93 15.99 17.81
CA THR A 281 21.10 15.49 18.55
C THR A 281 22.40 16.13 18.05
N ASP A 282 23.32 16.38 18.97
CA ASP A 282 24.69 16.82 18.65
C ASP A 282 25.63 15.64 18.43
N LYS A 283 25.22 14.43 18.84
CA LYS A 283 26.01 13.20 18.73
C LYS A 283 25.22 12.14 17.97
N PRO A 284 25.83 11.44 17.01
CA PRO A 284 25.16 10.32 16.36
C PRO A 284 24.87 9.23 17.40
N GLY A 285 23.76 8.52 17.20
CA GLY A 285 23.45 7.33 17.97
C GLY A 285 24.42 6.19 17.63
N LYS A 286 24.58 5.26 18.56
CA LYS A 286 25.48 4.11 18.45
C LYS A 286 24.70 2.83 18.27
N THR A 287 25.36 1.81 17.72
CA THR A 287 24.84 0.44 17.70
C THR A 287 24.35 0.02 19.09
N GLY A 288 23.11 -0.45 19.15
CA GLY A 288 22.45 -0.89 20.38
C GLY A 288 21.65 0.20 21.09
N ASP A 289 21.78 1.48 20.73
CA ASP A 289 21.04 2.56 21.40
C ASP A 289 19.53 2.45 21.16
N ASN A 290 18.77 2.79 22.21
CA ASN A 290 17.32 2.90 22.17
C ASN A 290 16.91 4.11 21.31
N ALA A 291 15.93 3.90 20.44
CA ALA A 291 15.34 4.96 19.63
C ALA A 291 13.82 4.79 19.53
N ILE A 292 13.13 5.84 19.09
CA ILE A 292 11.68 5.83 18.93
C ILE A 292 11.35 6.50 17.61
N ILE A 293 10.58 5.82 16.76
CA ILE A 293 10.02 6.37 15.53
C ILE A 293 8.68 7.00 15.90
N LEU A 294 8.52 8.29 15.60
CA LEU A 294 7.25 8.98 15.79
C LEU A 294 6.65 9.28 14.41
N GLY A 295 5.36 9.01 14.23
CA GLY A 295 4.69 9.28 12.96
C GLY A 295 3.26 8.76 12.90
N TYR A 296 2.77 8.63 11.66
CA TYR A 296 1.39 8.25 11.32
C TYR A 296 1.40 7.00 10.41
N PRO A 297 1.63 5.80 10.97
CA PRO A 297 1.75 4.58 10.19
C PRO A 297 0.46 4.27 9.41
N GLY A 298 0.60 4.03 8.11
CA GLY A 298 -0.49 3.77 7.17
C GLY A 298 -1.47 4.94 7.03
N GLY A 299 -1.04 6.17 7.33
CA GLY A 299 -1.93 7.34 7.34
C GLY A 299 -2.91 7.37 8.51
N GLY A 300 -2.77 6.46 9.47
CA GLY A 300 -3.66 6.32 10.62
C GLY A 300 -3.37 7.33 11.73
N ASN A 301 -3.63 6.90 12.97
CA ASN A 301 -3.36 7.71 14.15
C ASN A 301 -1.86 7.83 14.44
N TYR A 302 -1.50 8.87 15.19
CA TYR A 302 -0.17 9.01 15.77
C TYR A 302 0.27 7.74 16.52
N ALA A 303 1.52 7.32 16.30
CA ALA A 303 2.12 6.19 16.98
C ALA A 303 3.59 6.45 17.33
N ALA A 304 3.97 6.05 18.54
CA ALA A 304 5.35 5.94 18.97
C ALA A 304 5.79 4.47 18.84
N THR A 305 6.69 4.20 17.90
CA THR A 305 7.17 2.84 17.61
C THR A 305 8.59 2.68 18.14
N PRO A 306 8.82 1.81 19.14
CA PRO A 306 10.16 1.51 19.64
C PRO A 306 11.07 0.96 18.54
N ALA A 307 12.31 1.44 18.54
CA ALA A 307 13.36 1.00 17.64
C ALA A 307 14.69 0.85 18.38
N ARG A 308 15.65 0.17 17.74
CA ARG A 308 17.02 0.08 18.22
C ARG A 308 17.99 0.33 17.06
N ILE A 309 19.01 1.16 17.27
CA ILE A 309 20.00 1.41 16.22
C ILE A 309 20.83 0.14 16.00
N ARG A 310 20.91 -0.30 14.75
CA ARG A 310 21.81 -1.40 14.33
C ARG A 310 23.18 -0.84 13.99
N GLU A 311 23.23 0.07 13.04
CA GLU A 311 24.48 0.63 12.54
C GLU A 311 24.25 2.01 11.93
N ILE A 312 25.30 2.83 11.92
CA ILE A 312 25.41 4.05 11.12
C ILE A 312 26.38 3.79 9.97
N PHE A 313 25.97 4.06 8.73
CA PHE A 313 26.77 3.75 7.55
C PHE A 313 26.52 4.74 6.41
N ALA A 314 27.47 4.83 5.48
CA ALA A 314 27.28 5.56 4.23
C ALA A 314 26.67 4.62 3.19
N HIS A 315 25.49 4.97 2.70
CA HIS A 315 24.79 4.23 1.66
C HIS A 315 24.91 4.98 0.33
N ASN A 316 25.44 4.31 -0.70
CA ASN A 316 25.38 4.80 -2.07
C ASN A 316 24.20 4.13 -2.78
N GLY A 317 23.16 4.90 -3.09
CA GLY A 317 21.92 4.42 -3.68
C GLY A 317 21.28 5.47 -4.58
N PRO A 318 20.22 5.13 -5.33
CA PRO A 318 19.56 6.09 -6.20
C PRO A 318 18.92 7.27 -5.44
N ASP A 319 18.78 8.41 -6.13
CA ASP A 319 17.83 9.46 -5.77
C ASP A 319 16.37 9.00 -5.92
N ILE A 320 15.40 9.82 -5.50
CA ILE A 320 13.97 9.44 -5.54
C ILE A 320 13.40 9.27 -6.96
N TYR A 321 14.18 9.66 -7.98
CA TYR A 321 13.81 9.55 -9.40
C TYR A 321 14.65 8.51 -10.14
N GLU A 322 15.50 7.78 -9.42
CA GLU A 322 16.43 6.79 -9.97
C GLU A 322 17.32 7.34 -11.10
N SER A 323 17.57 8.66 -11.07
CA SER A 323 18.27 9.40 -12.13
C SER A 323 19.79 9.37 -11.95
N LYS A 324 20.24 9.24 -10.69
CA LYS A 324 21.65 9.18 -10.30
C LYS A 324 21.82 8.52 -8.93
N SER A 325 23.04 8.11 -8.63
CA SER A 325 23.41 7.59 -7.32
C SER A 325 23.98 8.70 -6.43
N VAL A 326 23.57 8.69 -5.17
CA VAL A 326 23.94 9.66 -4.16
C VAL A 326 24.35 8.92 -2.89
N THR A 327 25.35 9.46 -2.20
CA THR A 327 25.84 8.88 -0.95
C THR A 327 25.23 9.61 0.24
N ARG A 328 24.54 8.87 1.11
CA ARG A 328 23.85 9.41 2.28
C ARG A 328 24.29 8.67 3.54
N GLN A 329 24.51 9.37 4.63
CA GLN A 329 24.69 8.73 5.93
C GLN A 329 23.33 8.34 6.50
N MET A 330 23.17 7.06 6.83
CA MET A 330 21.91 6.48 7.30
C MET A 330 22.14 5.63 8.55
N TYR A 331 21.09 5.49 9.35
CA TYR A 331 20.96 4.42 10.31
C TYR A 331 20.21 3.25 9.69
N SER A 332 20.66 2.04 9.95
CA SER A 332 19.78 0.88 9.97
C SER A 332 19.23 0.71 11.39
N LEU A 333 17.95 0.37 11.49
CA LEU A 333 17.23 0.27 12.74
C LEU A 333 16.58 -1.09 12.82
N ARG A 334 16.60 -1.72 14.00
CA ARG A 334 15.67 -2.78 14.31
C ARG A 334 14.35 -2.17 14.77
N GLY A 335 13.26 -2.43 14.08
CA GLY A 335 11.93 -1.90 14.40
C GLY A 335 10.95 -2.06 13.25
N THR A 336 9.65 -1.86 13.54
CA THR A 336 8.60 -1.93 12.52
C THR A 336 8.42 -0.56 11.86
N VAL A 337 8.98 -0.38 10.66
CA VAL A 337 8.68 0.78 9.82
C VAL A 337 7.58 0.41 8.83
N ARG A 338 6.57 1.28 8.69
CA ARG A 338 5.47 1.12 7.75
C ARG A 338 5.38 2.37 6.89
N GLN A 339 4.74 2.26 5.72
CA GLN A 339 4.30 3.40 4.93
C GLN A 339 3.61 4.43 5.85
N GLY A 340 3.79 5.73 5.61
CA GLY A 340 3.29 6.80 6.48
C GLY A 340 4.23 7.20 7.62
N ASN A 341 5.18 6.35 8.03
CA ASN A 341 6.27 6.78 8.94
C ASN A 341 7.31 7.65 8.23
N SER A 342 7.39 7.58 6.89
CA SER A 342 8.33 8.37 6.09
C SER A 342 8.17 9.86 6.39
N GLY A 343 9.29 10.52 6.65
CA GLY A 343 9.39 11.92 7.04
C GLY A 343 9.25 12.16 8.55
N GLY A 344 8.85 11.15 9.33
CA GLY A 344 8.75 11.22 10.77
C GLY A 344 10.13 11.22 11.46
N PRO A 345 10.26 11.82 12.65
CA PRO A 345 11.53 11.85 13.35
C PRO A 345 11.83 10.50 14.01
N LEU A 346 13.10 10.10 13.92
CA LEU A 346 13.70 9.13 14.81
C LEU A 346 14.27 9.90 16.01
N ILE A 347 13.75 9.67 17.22
CA ILE A 347 14.23 10.34 18.44
C ILE A 347 14.97 9.38 19.37
N ASP A 348 15.87 9.93 20.19
CA ASP A 348 16.44 9.21 21.33
C ASP A 348 15.49 9.22 22.54
N ALA A 349 15.86 8.51 23.61
CA ALA A 349 15.09 8.45 24.85
C ALA A 349 14.95 9.80 25.59
N THR A 350 15.67 10.84 25.17
CA THR A 350 15.58 12.20 25.73
C THR A 350 14.68 13.13 24.91
N GLY A 351 14.19 12.66 23.75
CA GLY A 351 13.36 13.44 22.82
C GLY A 351 14.16 14.29 21.84
N ARG A 352 15.45 13.99 21.63
CA ARG A 352 16.25 14.65 20.59
C ARG A 352 16.23 13.85 19.30
N VAL A 353 16.13 14.55 18.17
CA VAL A 353 16.06 13.94 16.84
C VAL A 353 17.42 13.38 16.46
N LEU A 354 17.50 12.06 16.35
CA LEU A 354 18.62 11.31 15.81
C LEU A 354 18.65 11.37 14.28
N GLY A 355 17.49 11.48 13.64
CA GLY A 355 17.35 11.43 12.19
C GLY A 355 15.90 11.50 11.71
N ILE A 356 15.71 11.29 10.40
CA ILE A 356 14.39 11.26 9.74
C ILE A 356 14.19 9.90 9.08
N VAL A 357 13.06 9.25 9.34
CA VAL A 357 12.73 7.94 8.78
C VAL A 357 12.47 8.06 7.29
N PHE A 358 13.15 7.23 6.50
CA PHE A 358 13.09 7.23 5.04
C PHE A 358 12.22 6.07 4.51
N GLY A 359 12.31 4.89 5.13
CA GLY A 359 11.57 3.71 4.67
C GLY A 359 11.95 2.41 5.38
N ALA A 360 11.39 1.30 4.91
CA ALA A 360 11.64 -0.05 5.43
C ALA A 360 12.42 -0.91 4.44
N ALA A 361 13.09 -1.95 4.94
CA ALA A 361 13.65 -2.99 4.10
C ALA A 361 12.53 -3.77 3.36
N LYS A 362 12.71 -4.01 2.06
CA LYS A 362 11.71 -4.70 1.21
C LYS A 362 11.50 -6.19 1.57
N ASN A 363 12.40 -6.80 2.33
CA ASN A 363 12.45 -8.26 2.52
C ASN A 363 11.75 -8.77 3.80
N GLY A 364 10.81 -8.01 4.37
CA GLY A 364 10.06 -8.42 5.57
C GLY A 364 10.91 -8.56 6.84
N THR A 365 12.13 -8.02 6.83
CA THR A 365 12.97 -7.91 8.01
C THR A 365 12.41 -6.81 8.92
N GLU A 366 12.58 -6.93 10.25
CA GLU A 366 12.30 -5.83 11.20
C GLU A 366 13.34 -4.70 11.04
N THR A 367 13.57 -4.22 9.83
CA THR A 367 14.61 -3.27 9.49
C THR A 367 14.03 -2.00 8.89
N GLY A 368 14.30 -0.88 9.54
CA GLY A 368 13.98 0.46 9.09
C GLY A 368 15.24 1.26 8.76
N TYR A 369 15.08 2.31 7.95
CA TYR A 369 16.15 3.22 7.58
C TYR A 369 15.79 4.67 7.94
N ALA A 370 16.77 5.41 8.44
CA ALA A 370 16.65 6.83 8.73
C ALA A 370 17.90 7.59 8.33
N LEU A 371 17.76 8.77 7.70
CA LEU A 371 18.89 9.68 7.47
C LEU A 371 19.34 10.30 8.78
N THR A 372 20.63 10.52 8.97
CA THR A 372 21.14 11.03 10.25
C THR A 372 20.83 12.51 10.45
N ALA A 373 20.82 12.95 11.72
CA ALA A 373 20.70 14.36 12.10
C ALA A 373 21.77 15.24 11.42
N ASN A 374 22.92 14.67 11.05
CA ASN A 374 23.97 15.39 10.35
C ASN A 374 23.56 15.75 8.92
N GLU A 375 22.92 14.83 8.20
CA GLU A 375 22.44 15.07 6.83
C GLU A 375 21.36 16.15 6.80
N ILE A 376 20.40 16.07 7.71
CA ILE A 376 19.27 17.02 7.72
C ILE A 376 19.64 18.42 8.23
N ARG A 377 20.70 18.56 9.04
CA ARG A 377 21.12 19.86 9.61
C ARG A 377 21.48 20.86 8.52
N ASN A 378 22.13 20.41 7.45
CA ASN A 378 22.55 21.26 6.33
C ASN A 378 21.36 21.91 5.61
N GLN A 379 20.26 21.18 5.47
CA GLN A 379 19.06 21.68 4.80
C GLN A 379 18.26 22.64 5.68
N ILE A 380 18.21 22.41 7.00
CA ILE A 380 17.60 23.37 7.92
C ILE A 380 18.30 24.73 7.81
N THR A 381 19.63 24.74 7.72
CA THR A 381 20.41 25.99 7.61
C THR A 381 20.29 26.70 6.26
N SER A 382 19.96 25.99 5.17
CA SER A 382 19.85 26.58 3.83
C SER A 382 18.50 27.25 3.55
N THR A 383 17.50 27.05 4.41
CA THR A 383 16.10 27.41 4.12
C THR A 383 15.70 28.80 4.65
N ALA A 384 16.46 29.82 4.25
CA ALA A 384 16.11 31.22 4.52
C ALA A 384 15.03 31.78 3.56
N ALA A 385 14.80 31.11 2.43
CA ALA A 385 13.84 31.56 1.42
C ALA A 385 12.42 31.08 1.75
N SER A 386 11.45 31.97 1.64
CA SER A 386 10.01 31.68 1.80
C SER A 386 9.29 31.50 0.45
N GLN A 387 10.05 31.30 -0.64
CA GLN A 387 9.46 31.12 -1.97
C GLN A 387 9.08 29.65 -2.16
N PRO A 388 7.95 29.36 -2.84
CA PRO A 388 7.60 28.00 -3.20
C PRO A 388 8.70 27.34 -4.03
N ALA A 389 9.06 26.12 -3.66
CA ALA A 389 9.95 25.25 -4.43
C ALA A 389 9.12 24.34 -5.34
N ASP A 390 9.68 24.01 -6.51
CA ASP A 390 9.12 23.00 -7.40
C ASP A 390 9.22 21.61 -6.73
N THR A 391 8.15 20.82 -6.79
CA THR A 391 8.06 19.46 -6.23
C THR A 391 8.46 18.39 -7.25
N GLY A 392 8.90 18.79 -8.44
CA GLY A 392 9.43 17.91 -9.47
C GLY A 392 8.37 17.01 -10.10
N SER A 393 8.81 15.87 -10.63
CA SER A 393 7.94 14.91 -11.33
C SER A 393 7.34 13.86 -10.37
N CYS A 394 6.43 13.06 -10.91
CA CYS A 394 5.88 11.90 -10.23
C CYS A 394 6.95 10.83 -10.02
N THR A 395 7.07 10.29 -8.81
CA THR A 395 7.93 9.13 -8.55
C THR A 395 7.34 7.87 -9.21
N THR A 396 8.20 7.10 -9.87
CA THR A 396 7.86 5.86 -10.59
C THR A 396 7.57 4.69 -9.65
N SER A 397 8.04 4.79 -8.41
CA SER A 397 8.08 3.70 -7.44
C SER A 397 7.33 4.14 -6.17
N GLY A 398 6.41 3.32 -5.67
CA GLY A 398 5.82 3.52 -4.34
C GLY A 398 6.89 3.23 -3.30
N HIS A 399 7.45 4.27 -2.67
CA HIS A 399 8.43 4.14 -1.59
C HIS A 399 7.77 3.85 -0.23
#